data_AF-X1B4N9-F1
#
_entry.id   AF-X1B4N9-F1
#
_cell.length_a   1.000
_cell.length_b   1.000
_cell.length_c   1.000
_cell.angle_alpha   90.00
_cell.angle_beta   90.00
_cell.angle_gamma   90.00
#
_symmetry.space_group_name_H-M   'P 1'
#
loop_
_entity.id
_entity.type
_entity.pdbx_description
1 polymer ?
#
loop_
_entity_poly.entity_id
_entity_poly.type
_entity_poly.pdbx_seq_one_letter_code
_entity_poly.pdbx_strand_id
1 'polypeptide(L)'
;MYGGGPATWKVIDNGIVVDISGAPTPSTNTWYHIRIDFEHTTGGYQGLGQNEYYVYIDGSRYGPYLLETSLSLEELHLHSYSWGAGYNVYFDAVGYSWDPGYNISDNLNEGLLLDFKSKNLLEWKAYSLDDQNNVSIIGSKVIPFPDDGSHIIQVFANDSLS
;
A
#
# COMPACT_ATOMS: atom_id res chain seq x y z
N MET A 1 5.84 1.97 31.89
CA MET A 1 5.36 3.25 31.31
C MET A 1 6.58 4.07 30.92
N TYR A 2 7.04 3.98 29.68
CA TYR A 2 8.04 4.91 29.15
C TYR A 2 7.30 6.03 28.42
N GLY A 3 7.45 7.26 28.92
CA GLY A 3 7.23 8.56 28.27
C GLY A 3 5.97 8.76 27.41
N GLY A 4 5.05 9.61 27.87
CA GLY A 4 3.90 10.12 27.10
C GLY A 4 4.29 11.09 25.98
N GLY A 5 5.27 10.73 25.16
CA GLY A 5 5.53 11.39 23.87
C GLY A 5 4.54 10.92 22.80
N PRO A 6 4.39 11.68 21.70
CA PRO A 6 3.60 11.21 20.56
C PRO A 6 4.20 9.90 20.01
N ALA A 7 3.34 9.04 19.46
CA ALA A 7 3.82 7.86 18.77
C ALA A 7 4.71 8.26 17.58
N THR A 8 5.72 7.45 17.26
CA THR A 8 6.64 7.72 16.17
C THR A 8 6.89 6.46 15.36
N TRP A 9 7.09 6.62 14.05
CA TRP A 9 7.62 5.57 13.19
C TRP A 9 9.11 5.42 13.44
N LYS A 10 9.58 4.17 13.54
CA LYS A 10 10.97 3.84 13.80
C LYS A 10 11.47 2.80 12.81
N VAL A 11 12.76 2.87 12.51
CA VAL A 11 13.48 1.90 11.67
C VAL A 11 14.81 1.54 12.34
N ILE A 12 15.45 0.47 11.86
CA ILE A 12 16.82 0.11 12.28
C ILE A 12 17.78 0.61 11.21
N ASP A 13 18.55 1.64 11.52
CA ASP A 13 19.59 2.18 10.64
C ASP A 13 20.95 1.74 11.16
N ASN A 14 21.61 0.84 10.43
CA ASN A 14 22.89 0.24 10.80
C ASN A 14 22.93 -0.29 12.26
N GLY A 15 21.88 -1.02 12.65
CA GLY A 15 21.76 -1.63 13.98
C GLY A 15 21.22 -0.73 15.07
N ILE A 16 20.90 0.52 14.75
CA ILE A 16 20.41 1.50 15.71
C ILE A 16 18.95 1.81 15.40
N VAL A 17 18.09 1.71 16.42
CA VAL A 17 16.70 2.16 16.31
C VAL A 17 16.66 3.69 16.25
N VAL A 18 16.15 4.23 15.15
CA VAL A 18 16.02 5.68 14.90
C VAL A 18 14.59 6.06 14.56
N ASP A 19 14.19 7.30 14.84
CA ASP A 19 12.91 7.85 14.35
C ASP A 19 12.99 8.18 12.86
N ILE A 20 11.91 7.91 12.13
CA ILE A 20 11.77 8.36 10.73
C ILE A 20 11.48 9.87 10.74
N SER A 21 12.53 10.68 10.59
CA SER A 21 12.40 12.14 10.58
C SER A 21 11.48 12.61 9.45
N GLY A 22 10.50 13.45 9.79
CA GLY A 22 9.53 14.01 8.84
C GLY A 22 8.33 13.12 8.53
N ALA A 23 8.26 11.90 9.09
CA ALA A 23 7.06 11.07 8.97
C ALA A 23 5.89 11.63 9.79
N PRO A 24 4.64 11.45 9.33
CA PRO A 24 3.46 11.84 10.11
C PRO A 24 3.38 11.04 11.41
N THR A 25 2.81 11.64 12.45
CA THR A 25 2.52 10.94 13.71
C THR A 25 1.48 9.84 13.46
N PRO A 26 1.78 8.55 13.75
CA PRO A 26 0.79 7.49 13.64
C PRO A 26 -0.34 7.67 14.66
N SER A 27 -1.56 7.36 14.23
CA SER A 27 -2.79 7.43 15.02
C SER A 27 -3.46 6.06 15.12
N THR A 28 -4.24 5.87 16.18
CA THR A 28 -5.07 4.68 16.37
C THR A 28 -6.20 4.63 15.35
N ASN A 29 -6.66 3.42 15.01
CA ASN A 29 -7.77 3.21 14.07
C ASN A 29 -7.50 3.86 12.70
N THR A 30 -6.29 3.70 12.19
CA THR A 30 -5.85 4.25 10.91
C THR A 30 -5.06 3.18 10.17
N TRP A 31 -5.44 2.91 8.93
CA TRP A 31 -4.68 2.07 8.02
C TRP A 31 -3.57 2.90 7.39
N TYR A 32 -2.37 2.30 7.30
CA TYR A 32 -1.21 2.90 6.67
C TYR A 32 -0.70 1.95 5.60
N HIS A 33 -0.45 2.47 4.40
CA HIS A 33 0.16 1.68 3.36
C HIS A 33 1.69 1.72 3.52
N ILE A 34 2.28 0.57 3.87
CA ILE A 34 3.71 0.43 4.10
C ILE A 34 4.36 -0.32 2.93
N ARG A 35 5.40 0.25 2.35
CA ARG A 35 6.27 -0.43 1.38
C ARG A 35 7.72 -0.33 1.84
N ILE A 36 8.46 -1.41 1.65
CA ILE A 36 9.90 -1.48 1.93
C ILE A 36 10.59 -1.90 0.64
N ASP A 37 11.46 -1.04 0.12
CA ASP A 37 12.37 -1.38 -0.96
C ASP A 37 13.75 -1.60 -0.37
N PHE A 38 14.43 -2.68 -0.73
CA PHE A 38 15.78 -2.96 -0.24
C PHE A 38 16.68 -3.45 -1.38
N GLU A 39 17.98 -3.26 -1.22
CA GLU A 39 18.99 -3.75 -2.15
C GLU A 39 20.16 -4.31 -1.33
N HIS A 40 20.52 -5.57 -1.58
CA HIS A 40 21.64 -6.24 -0.91
C HIS A 40 22.84 -6.45 -1.85
N THR A 41 22.66 -6.12 -3.14
CA THR A 41 23.67 -6.22 -4.18
C THR A 41 24.04 -4.84 -4.71
N THR A 42 24.80 -4.77 -5.79
CA THR A 42 25.12 -3.50 -6.46
C THR A 42 24.18 -3.20 -7.64
N GLY A 43 22.97 -3.78 -7.63
CA GLY A 43 22.02 -3.73 -8.74
C GLY A 43 21.34 -2.38 -8.96
N GLY A 44 21.29 -1.53 -7.93
CA GLY A 44 20.70 -0.21 -8.02
C GLY A 44 19.17 -0.22 -7.98
N TYR A 45 18.54 -1.24 -7.41
CA TYR A 45 17.08 -1.35 -7.37
C TYR A 45 16.44 -0.09 -6.79
N GLN A 46 15.56 0.56 -7.57
CA GLN A 46 14.91 1.83 -7.20
C GLN A 46 15.88 2.95 -6.77
N GLY A 47 17.14 2.90 -7.22
CA GLY A 47 18.17 3.86 -6.86
C GLY A 47 18.81 3.64 -5.49
N LEU A 48 18.63 2.46 -4.89
CA LEU A 48 19.32 2.06 -3.67
C LEU A 48 20.77 1.65 -3.95
N GLY A 49 21.68 2.04 -3.06
CA GLY A 49 23.01 1.47 -2.96
C GLY A 49 22.99 0.07 -2.34
N GLN A 50 24.15 -0.58 -2.32
CA GLN A 50 24.29 -1.88 -1.66
C GLN A 50 24.05 -1.74 -0.16
N ASN A 51 23.21 -2.63 0.38
CA ASN A 51 22.81 -2.71 1.79
C ASN A 51 21.98 -1.50 2.25
N GLU A 52 21.28 -0.85 1.33
CA GLU A 52 20.37 0.23 1.64
C GLU A 52 18.91 -0.22 1.50
N TYR A 53 18.02 0.48 2.21
CA TYR A 53 16.59 0.33 2.02
C TYR A 53 15.85 1.66 2.20
N TYR A 54 14.71 1.77 1.52
CA TYR A 54 13.73 2.84 1.70
C TYR A 54 12.49 2.27 2.39
N VAL A 55 11.87 3.10 3.23
CA VAL A 55 10.52 2.86 3.75
C VAL A 55 9.58 3.88 3.15
N TYR A 56 8.39 3.45 2.77
CA TYR A 56 7.31 4.32 2.32
C TYR A 56 6.14 4.21 3.28
N ILE A 57 5.59 5.36 3.65
CA ILE A 57 4.36 5.47 4.44
C ILE A 57 3.41 6.33 3.62
N ASP A 58 2.27 5.75 3.22
CA ASP A 58 1.26 6.38 2.37
C ASP A 58 1.87 7.00 1.09
N GLY A 59 2.79 6.25 0.48
CA GLY A 59 3.50 6.64 -0.75
C GLY A 59 4.65 7.64 -0.55
N SER A 60 4.81 8.23 0.63
CA SER A 60 5.95 9.12 0.92
C SER A 60 7.19 8.31 1.27
N ARG A 61 8.31 8.58 0.60
CA ARG A 61 9.60 7.86 0.77
C ARG A 61 10.45 8.44 1.89
N TYR A 62 11.07 7.57 2.69
CA TYR A 62 12.03 7.89 3.74
C TYR A 62 13.29 7.00 3.64
N GLY A 63 14.45 7.55 4.01
CA GLY A 63 15.76 6.91 3.86
C GLY A 63 16.65 7.62 2.81
N PRO A 64 17.72 6.97 2.32
CA PRO A 64 18.03 5.56 2.54
C PRO A 64 18.49 5.30 3.98
N TYR A 65 18.20 4.10 4.46
CA TYR A 65 18.72 3.56 5.72
C TYR A 65 19.62 2.36 5.40
N LEU A 66 20.52 2.04 6.32
CA LEU A 66 21.47 0.94 6.16
C LEU A 66 20.96 -0.34 6.84
N LEU A 67 21.03 -1.45 6.11
CA LEU A 67 20.83 -2.79 6.66
C LEU A 67 22.00 -3.14 7.60
N GLU A 68 21.72 -3.83 8.71
CA GLU A 68 22.80 -4.51 9.44
C GLU A 68 23.40 -5.58 8.54
N THR A 69 24.74 -5.68 8.54
CA THR A 69 25.48 -6.57 7.64
C THR A 69 25.07 -8.03 7.83
N SER A 70 24.20 -8.56 6.96
CA SER A 70 23.78 -9.97 6.96
C SER A 70 23.63 -10.48 5.54
N LEU A 71 24.21 -11.64 5.22
CA LEU A 71 24.40 -12.17 3.86
C LEU A 71 23.12 -12.55 3.08
N SER A 72 21.92 -12.37 3.66
CA SER A 72 20.64 -12.76 3.07
C SER A 72 19.46 -12.14 3.83
N LEU A 73 18.32 -12.00 3.15
CA LEU A 73 17.01 -11.76 3.75
C LEU A 73 16.20 -13.05 3.65
N GLU A 74 15.75 -13.58 4.78
CA GLU A 74 15.19 -14.94 4.86
C GLU A 74 13.77 -14.98 5.44
N GLU A 75 13.39 -13.98 6.23
CA GLU A 75 12.14 -14.01 7.00
C GLU A 75 11.51 -12.62 7.17
N LEU A 76 10.18 -12.57 7.17
CA LEU A 76 9.39 -11.41 7.56
C LEU A 76 8.74 -11.67 8.92
N HIS A 77 9.07 -10.84 9.91
CA HIS A 77 8.49 -10.89 11.25
C HIS A 77 7.46 -9.78 11.44
N LEU A 78 6.23 -10.14 11.81
CA LEU A 78 5.16 -9.20 12.16
C LEU A 78 4.66 -9.49 13.58
N HIS A 79 4.90 -8.59 14.52
CA HIS A 79 4.48 -8.77 15.91
C HIS A 79 4.29 -7.44 16.64
N SER A 80 3.40 -7.45 17.65
CA SER A 80 3.32 -6.39 18.66
C SER A 80 4.26 -6.69 19.83
N TYR A 81 4.95 -5.67 20.36
CA TYR A 81 5.83 -5.83 21.53
C TYR A 81 5.06 -5.67 22.86
N SER A 82 5.42 -6.44 23.89
CA SER A 82 4.49 -6.93 24.93
C SER A 82 4.25 -6.05 26.16
N TRP A 83 4.76 -4.81 26.21
CA TRP A 83 4.68 -4.02 27.46
C TRP A 83 3.33 -3.30 27.68
N GLY A 84 2.36 -3.46 26.77
CA GLY A 84 1.01 -2.92 26.88
C GLY A 84 -0.05 -3.98 26.59
N ALA A 85 -1.16 -3.96 27.34
CA ALA A 85 -2.32 -4.82 27.09
C ALA A 85 -3.42 -4.03 26.37
N GLY A 86 -4.21 -4.69 25.54
CA GLY A 86 -5.39 -4.10 24.88
C GLY A 86 -5.14 -3.41 23.54
N TYR A 87 -3.96 -3.58 22.94
CA TYR A 87 -3.66 -3.10 21.59
C TYR A 87 -3.63 -4.27 20.62
N ASN A 88 -4.34 -4.13 19.50
CA ASN A 88 -4.27 -5.07 18.38
C ASN A 88 -3.60 -4.35 17.20
N VAL A 89 -2.80 -5.09 16.45
CA VAL A 89 -2.33 -4.68 15.13
C VAL A 89 -2.93 -5.63 14.11
N TYR A 90 -3.40 -5.07 13.01
CA TYR A 90 -3.95 -5.82 11.88
C TYR A 90 -3.03 -5.58 10.69
N PHE A 91 -2.81 -6.64 9.93
CA PHE A 91 -2.07 -6.61 8.67
C PHE A 91 -2.98 -7.22 7.64
N ASP A 92 -3.07 -6.58 6.48
CA ASP A 92 -3.74 -7.13 5.32
C ASP A 92 -2.84 -6.95 4.10
N ALA A 93 -3.09 -7.78 3.09
CA ALA A 93 -2.66 -7.56 1.71
C ALA A 93 -1.12 -7.44 1.52
N VAL A 94 -0.41 -8.55 1.78
CA VAL A 94 1.05 -8.65 1.58
C VAL A 94 1.40 -9.07 0.15
N GLY A 95 2.22 -8.27 -0.54
CA GLY A 95 2.81 -8.59 -1.85
C GLY A 95 4.33 -8.49 -1.83
N TYR A 96 5.02 -9.22 -2.71
CA TYR A 96 6.48 -9.23 -2.78
C TYR A 96 6.99 -9.40 -4.22
N SER A 97 8.15 -8.84 -4.52
CA SER A 97 8.65 -8.68 -5.89
C SER A 97 9.02 -9.97 -6.63
N TRP A 98 9.17 -11.09 -5.93
CA TRP A 98 9.37 -12.40 -6.54
C TRP A 98 8.06 -13.18 -6.80
N ASP A 99 6.90 -12.58 -6.54
CA ASP A 99 5.62 -13.06 -7.07
C ASP A 99 5.47 -12.56 -8.53
N PRO A 100 5.24 -13.45 -9.52
CA PRO A 100 4.99 -13.04 -10.91
C PRO A 100 3.82 -12.07 -11.10
N GLY A 101 2.86 -12.05 -10.19
CA GLY A 101 1.71 -11.14 -10.22
C GLY A 101 1.93 -9.78 -9.56
N TYR A 102 3.08 -9.58 -8.90
CA TYR A 102 3.35 -8.37 -8.13
C TYR A 102 3.51 -7.14 -9.02
N ASN A 103 2.72 -6.12 -8.72
CA ASN A 103 2.94 -4.76 -9.21
C ASN A 103 3.14 -3.82 -8.01
N ILE A 104 4.07 -2.87 -8.18
CA ILE A 104 4.22 -1.81 -7.20
C ILE A 104 2.92 -1.03 -7.12
N SER A 105 2.42 -0.81 -5.90
CA SER A 105 1.13 -0.18 -5.58
C SER A 105 -0.09 -1.10 -5.66
N ASP A 106 0.10 -2.40 -5.83
CA ASP A 106 -0.95 -3.35 -5.45
C ASP A 106 -1.37 -3.07 -4.00
N ASN A 107 -2.67 -3.11 -3.73
CA ASN A 107 -3.29 -2.78 -2.43
C ASN A 107 -3.12 -1.32 -1.97
N LEU A 108 -2.53 -0.42 -2.77
CA LEU A 108 -2.48 1.02 -2.45
C LEU A 108 -3.86 1.67 -2.53
N ASN A 109 -4.69 1.20 -3.45
CA ASN A 109 -6.08 1.61 -3.58
C ASN A 109 -6.94 0.35 -3.47
N GLU A 110 -7.40 0.05 -2.27
CA GLU A 110 -8.33 -1.06 -2.04
C GLU A 110 -9.68 -0.75 -2.69
N GLY A 111 -10.25 -1.75 -3.35
CA GLY A 111 -11.53 -1.59 -4.01
C GLY A 111 -11.83 -2.69 -5.02
N LEU A 112 -12.98 -2.53 -5.67
CA LEU A 112 -13.37 -3.39 -6.78
C LEU A 112 -12.73 -2.90 -8.07
N LEU A 113 -11.83 -3.69 -8.64
CA LEU A 113 -11.31 -3.45 -9.99
C LEU A 113 -12.39 -3.74 -11.02
N LEU A 114 -12.79 -2.71 -11.75
CA LEU A 114 -13.66 -2.78 -12.89
C LEU A 114 -12.82 -2.67 -14.17
N ASP A 115 -12.56 -3.81 -14.82
CA ASP A 115 -11.96 -3.85 -16.15
C ASP A 115 -13.01 -4.17 -17.22
N PHE A 116 -12.98 -3.43 -18.33
CA PHE A 116 -14.01 -3.55 -19.36
C PHE A 116 -13.38 -3.91 -20.71
N LYS A 117 -13.70 -5.10 -21.21
CA LYS A 117 -13.32 -5.57 -22.55
C LYS A 117 -14.56 -5.75 -23.40
N SER A 118 -14.66 -5.00 -24.48
CA SER A 118 -15.73 -5.13 -25.48
C SER A 118 -15.13 -5.50 -26.83
N LYS A 119 -15.89 -6.28 -27.62
CA LYS A 119 -15.55 -6.53 -29.03
C LYS A 119 -15.89 -5.32 -29.91
N ASN A 120 -16.90 -4.55 -29.52
CA ASN A 120 -17.34 -3.36 -30.23
C ASN A 120 -16.71 -2.11 -29.62
N LEU A 121 -16.52 -1.09 -30.45
CA LEU A 121 -16.15 0.24 -29.96
C LEU A 121 -17.32 0.81 -29.15
N LEU A 122 -17.09 1.06 -27.87
CA LEU A 122 -18.05 1.74 -27.00
C LEU A 122 -17.78 3.24 -27.06
N GLU A 123 -18.82 4.03 -27.27
CA GLU A 123 -18.70 5.50 -27.23
C GLU A 123 -18.64 6.02 -25.80
N TRP A 124 -19.30 5.30 -24.89
CA TRP A 124 -19.35 5.70 -23.49
C TRP A 124 -19.50 4.49 -22.57
N LYS A 125 -18.78 4.57 -21.45
CA LYS A 125 -18.85 3.62 -20.35
C LYS A 125 -18.79 4.37 -19.03
N ALA A 126 -19.59 3.95 -18.06
CA ALA A 126 -19.63 4.54 -16.74
C ALA A 126 -20.07 3.55 -15.67
N TYR A 127 -19.87 3.90 -14.40
CA TYR A 127 -20.50 3.22 -13.27
C TYR A 127 -21.25 4.22 -12.39
N SER A 128 -22.24 3.72 -11.65
CA SER A 128 -22.89 4.40 -10.52
C SER A 128 -22.70 3.54 -9.27
N LEU A 129 -22.43 4.19 -8.15
CA LEU A 129 -22.33 3.58 -6.82
C LEU A 129 -23.47 4.16 -5.97
N ASP A 130 -24.34 3.31 -5.44
CA ASP A 130 -25.48 3.68 -4.58
C ASP A 130 -26.37 4.79 -5.16
N ASP A 131 -26.76 4.60 -6.43
CA ASP A 131 -27.60 5.52 -7.21
C ASP A 131 -27.02 6.95 -7.35
N GLN A 132 -25.73 7.15 -7.08
CA GLN A 132 -25.05 8.42 -7.30
C GLN A 132 -24.82 8.69 -8.79
N ASN A 133 -24.38 9.91 -9.10
CA ASN A 133 -24.09 10.33 -10.48
C ASN A 133 -23.09 9.38 -11.16
N ASN A 134 -23.33 9.14 -12.45
CA ASN A 134 -22.48 8.30 -13.27
C ASN A 134 -21.04 8.83 -13.36
N VAL A 135 -20.07 7.97 -13.09
CA VAL A 135 -18.64 8.23 -13.21
C VAL A 135 -18.12 7.55 -14.48
N SER A 136 -17.62 8.35 -15.43
CA SER A 136 -17.04 7.84 -16.67
C SER A 136 -15.85 6.92 -16.40
N ILE A 137 -15.83 5.76 -17.06
CA ILE A 137 -14.73 4.79 -17.00
C ILE A 137 -13.79 5.07 -18.17
N ILE A 138 -12.51 5.31 -17.90
CA ILE A 138 -11.45 5.40 -18.91
C ILE A 138 -10.39 4.38 -18.52
N GLY A 139 -10.04 3.47 -19.44
CA GLY A 139 -9.23 2.29 -19.09
C GLY A 139 -9.92 1.38 -18.07
N SER A 140 -9.12 0.69 -17.26
CA SER A 140 -9.56 -0.03 -16.06
C SER A 140 -9.69 0.96 -14.90
N LYS A 141 -10.67 0.73 -14.01
CA LYS A 141 -10.98 1.66 -12.90
C LYS A 141 -11.12 0.88 -11.60
N VAL A 142 -10.47 1.34 -10.54
CA VAL A 142 -10.74 0.85 -9.18
C VAL A 142 -11.85 1.69 -8.58
N ILE A 143 -12.93 1.03 -8.15
CA ILE A 143 -13.99 1.63 -7.34
C ILE A 143 -13.56 1.40 -5.88
N PRO A 144 -13.27 2.47 -5.10
CA PRO A 144 -12.90 2.32 -3.69
C PRO A 144 -13.95 1.48 -2.96
N PHE A 145 -13.54 0.67 -1.98
CA PHE A 145 -14.54 0.00 -1.15
C PHE A 145 -15.42 1.06 -0.47
N PRO A 146 -16.75 0.95 -0.61
CA PRO A 146 -17.65 1.80 0.14
C PRO A 146 -17.59 1.44 1.64
N ASP A 147 -18.23 2.26 2.48
CA ASP A 147 -18.38 1.97 3.91
C ASP A 147 -19.01 0.57 4.14
N ASP A 148 -18.92 0.04 5.35
CA ASP A 148 -19.51 -1.26 5.66
C ASP A 148 -21.03 -1.28 5.40
N GLY A 149 -21.50 -2.24 4.59
CA GLY A 149 -22.92 -2.38 4.29
C GLY A 149 -23.23 -3.05 2.97
N SER A 150 -24.51 -2.98 2.59
CA SER A 150 -24.97 -3.41 1.27
C SER A 150 -24.88 -2.23 0.31
N HIS A 151 -24.17 -2.41 -0.79
CA HIS A 151 -23.97 -1.40 -1.83
C HIS A 151 -24.43 -1.91 -3.19
N ILE A 152 -24.83 -0.99 -4.06
CA ILE A 152 -25.24 -1.29 -5.42
C ILE A 152 -24.25 -0.63 -6.38
N ILE A 153 -23.67 -1.45 -7.26
CA ILE A 153 -22.85 -0.98 -8.37
C ILE A 153 -23.62 -1.27 -9.66
N GLN A 154 -23.92 -0.22 -10.41
CA GLN A 154 -24.51 -0.32 -11.75
C GLN A 154 -23.45 0.09 -12.78
N VAL A 155 -23.30 -0.70 -13.85
CA VAL A 155 -22.34 -0.43 -14.92
C VAL A 155 -23.09 -0.20 -16.23
N PHE A 156 -22.72 0.87 -16.91
CA PHE A 156 -23.31 1.32 -18.17
C PHE A 156 -22.28 1.21 -19.30
N ALA A 157 -22.72 0.74 -20.45
CA ALA A 157 -21.96 0.76 -21.70
C ALA A 157 -22.92 1.10 -22.84
N ASN A 158 -22.53 2.04 -23.70
CA ASN A 158 -23.31 2.46 -24.86
C ASN A 158 -22.46 2.25 -26.13
N ASP A 159 -23.02 1.51 -27.09
CA ASP A 159 -22.54 1.50 -28.47
C ASP A 159 -23.50 2.31 -29.34
N SER A 160 -22.94 3.11 -30.25
CA SER A 160 -23.74 3.97 -31.13
C SER A 160 -24.30 3.28 -32.37
N LEU A 161 -24.21 1.96 -32.42
CA LEU A 161 -24.55 1.16 -33.60
C LEU A 161 -25.75 0.22 -33.35
N SER A 162 -26.71 0.66 -32.54
CA SER A 162 -28.03 0.02 -32.46
C SER A 162 -28.93 0.40 -33.64
#